data_AF-A0A421K0M0-F1
#
_entry.id   AF-A0A421K0M0-F1
#
_cell.length_a   1.000
_cell.length_b   1.000
_cell.length_c   1.000
_cell.angle_alpha   90.00
_cell.angle_beta   90.00
_cell.angle_gamma   90.00
#
_symmetry.space_group_name_H-M   'P 1'
#
loop_
_entity.id
_entity.type
_entity.pdbx_description
1 polymer ?
#
loop_
_entity_poly.entity_id
_entity_poly.type
_entity_poly.pdbx_seq_one_letter_code
_entity_poly.pdbx_strand_id
1 'polypeptide(L)'
;MSEVELWIALILGIMMLSSAVLALVVKNHLAAVAAASVVSLGLALLFALMRAPDVAMTEAAVGAGLSSLILALALRRLGLWQIDSGSENSNLLSASSKGKDDA
;
A
#
# COMPACT_ATOMS: atom_id res chain seq x y z
N MET A 1 9.60 -29.92 7.24
CA MET A 1 9.42 -29.10 6.03
C MET A 1 10.44 -29.57 5.02
N SER A 2 10.05 -29.70 3.76
CA SER A 2 10.99 -30.06 2.69
C SER A 2 11.88 -28.86 2.33
N GLU A 3 13.06 -29.11 1.75
CA GLU A 3 13.95 -28.05 1.22
C GLU A 3 13.17 -27.09 0.30
N VAL A 4 12.28 -27.63 -0.54
CA VAL A 4 11.45 -26.86 -1.48
C VAL A 4 10.48 -25.92 -0.77
N GLU A 5 9.82 -26.39 0.30
CA GLU A 5 8.93 -25.53 1.11
C GLU A 5 9.68 -24.35 1.73
N LEU A 6 10.93 -24.55 2.14
CA LEU A 6 11.76 -23.50 2.72
C LEU A 6 12.13 -22.43 1.68
N TRP A 7 12.48 -22.83 0.45
CA TRP A 7 12.73 -21.89 -0.64
C TRP A 7 11.48 -21.08 -0.99
N ILE A 8 10.30 -21.72 -1.04
CA ILE A 8 9.03 -21.03 -1.29
C ILE A 8 8.74 -20.02 -0.17
N ALA A 9 8.90 -20.42 1.09
CA ALA A 9 8.68 -19.53 2.24
C ALA A 9 9.65 -18.33 2.23
N LEU A 10 10.91 -18.55 1.83
CA LEU A 10 11.90 -17.48 1.72
C LEU A 10 11.56 -16.49 0.59
N ILE A 11 11.12 -16.98 -0.56
CA ILE A 11 10.66 -16.13 -1.67
C ILE A 11 9.44 -15.31 -1.26
N LEU A 12 8.45 -15.95 -0.59
CA LEU A 12 7.29 -15.26 -0.05
C LEU A 12 7.69 -14.20 0.98
N GLY A 13 8.62 -14.51 1.86
CA GLY A 13 9.14 -13.56 2.85
C GLY A 13 9.79 -12.33 2.22
N ILE A 14 10.62 -12.52 1.18
CA ILE A 14 11.23 -11.41 0.43
C ILE A 14 10.16 -10.58 -0.28
N MET A 15 9.19 -11.23 -0.92
CA MET A 15 8.06 -10.55 -1.56
C MET A 15 7.28 -9.70 -0.55
N MET A 16 6.93 -10.28 0.61
CA MET A 16 6.23 -9.56 1.68
C MET A 16 7.04 -8.37 2.19
N LEU A 17 8.35 -8.54 2.39
CA LEU A 17 9.22 -7.45 2.85
C LEU A 17 9.27 -6.31 1.83
N SER A 18 9.40 -6.64 0.53
CA SER A 18 9.36 -5.63 -0.54
C SER A 18 8.01 -4.90 -0.59
N SER A 19 6.90 -5.62 -0.42
CA SER A 19 5.56 -5.04 -0.39
C SER A 19 5.32 -4.17 0.85
N ALA A 20 5.86 -4.56 2.01
CA ALA A 20 5.80 -3.76 3.22
C ALA A 20 6.57 -2.44 3.06
N VAL A 21 7.74 -2.45 2.41
CA VAL A 21 8.47 -1.23 2.09
C VAL A 21 7.68 -0.37 1.10
N LEU A 22 7.09 -0.96 0.05
CA LEU A 22 6.24 -0.22 -0.89
C LEU A 22 5.03 0.44 -0.21
N ALA A 23 4.41 -0.25 0.75
CA ALA A 23 3.29 0.30 1.52
C ALA A 23 3.66 1.57 2.29
N LEU A 24 4.93 1.74 2.69
CA LEU A 24 5.43 2.92 3.41
C LEU A 24 5.88 4.05 2.49
N VAL A 25 6.38 3.73 1.29
CA VAL A 25 7.00 4.71 0.39
C VAL A 25 5.98 5.31 -0.61
N VAL A 26 4.91 4.58 -0.93
CA VAL A 26 3.95 5.00 -1.94
C VAL A 26 3.08 6.18 -1.45
N LYS A 27 3.11 7.28 -2.20
CA LYS A 27 2.33 8.51 -1.90
C LYS A 27 0.81 8.32 -2.03
N ASN A 28 0.38 7.42 -2.91
CA ASN A 28 -1.03 7.12 -3.09
C ASN A 28 -1.51 6.17 -2.00
N HIS A 29 -2.36 6.67 -1.10
CA HIS A 29 -2.89 5.91 0.02
C HIS A 29 -3.60 4.63 -0.43
N LEU A 30 -4.29 4.62 -1.57
CA LEU A 30 -4.94 3.41 -2.07
C LEU A 30 -3.94 2.33 -2.49
N ALA A 31 -2.84 2.75 -3.11
CA ALA A 31 -1.77 1.85 -3.49
C ALA A 31 -0.99 1.34 -2.27
N ALA A 32 -0.88 2.14 -1.20
CA ALA A 32 -0.37 1.68 0.09
C ALA A 32 -1.27 0.59 0.72
N VAL A 33 -2.60 0.74 0.65
CA VAL A 33 -3.55 -0.29 1.10
C VAL A 33 -3.42 -1.57 0.26
N ALA A 34 -3.26 -1.44 -1.06
CA ALA A 34 -3.05 -2.61 -1.93
C ALA A 34 -1.72 -3.31 -1.64
N ALA A 35 -0.64 -2.57 -1.38
CA ALA A 35 0.64 -3.15 -0.96
C ALA A 35 0.53 -3.88 0.39
N ALA A 36 -0.26 -3.34 1.33
CA ALA A 36 -0.55 -4.01 2.61
C ALA A 36 -1.39 -5.28 2.43
N SER A 37 -2.35 -5.32 1.50
CA SER A 37 -3.14 -6.53 1.23
C SER A 37 -2.32 -7.65 0.62
N VAL A 38 -1.30 -7.33 -0.20
CA VAL A 38 -0.32 -8.30 -0.72
C VAL A 38 0.49 -8.94 0.42
N VAL A 39 0.87 -8.17 1.45
CA VAL A 39 1.55 -8.71 2.64
C VAL A 39 0.66 -9.73 3.35
N SER A 40 -0.61 -9.38 3.59
CA SER A 40 -1.56 -10.29 4.24
C SER A 40 -1.84 -11.55 3.41
N LEU A 41 -1.93 -11.41 2.08
CA LEU A 41 -2.07 -12.57 1.18
C LEU A 41 -0.84 -13.50 1.26
N GLY A 42 0.37 -12.93 1.30
CA GLY A 42 1.60 -13.69 1.52
C GLY A 42 1.59 -14.43 2.85
N LEU A 43 1.08 -13.81 3.91
CA LEU A 43 0.91 -14.44 5.23
C LEU A 43 -0.06 -15.62 5.19
N ALA A 44 -1.21 -15.47 4.51
CA ALA A 44 -2.19 -16.55 4.33
C ALA A 44 -1.58 -17.76 3.59
N LEU A 45 -0.78 -17.52 2.54
CA LEU A 45 -0.04 -18.57 1.85
C LEU A 45 0.99 -19.25 2.76
N LEU A 46 1.67 -18.48 3.62
CA LEU A 46 2.62 -19.02 4.58
C LEU A 46 1.93 -19.92 5.62
N PHE A 47 0.75 -19.55 6.12
CA PHE A 47 -0.06 -20.40 6.99
C PHE A 47 -0.52 -21.69 6.29
N ALA A 48 -0.89 -21.61 5.01
CA ALA A 48 -1.24 -22.79 4.23
C ALA A 48 -0.03 -23.75 4.10
N LEU A 49 1.18 -23.22 3.86
CA LEU A 49 2.42 -24.02 3.82
C LEU A 49 2.75 -24.66 5.17
N MET A 50 2.46 -23.97 6.27
CA MET A 50 2.64 -24.51 7.63
C MET A 50 1.58 -25.52 8.06
N ARG A 51 0.70 -25.96 7.15
CA ARG A 51 -0.40 -26.89 7.44
C ARG A 51 -1.39 -26.36 8.48
N ALA A 52 -1.58 -25.04 8.52
CA ALA A 52 -2.60 -24.37 9.33
C ALA A 52 -3.74 -23.85 8.42
N PRO A 53 -4.59 -24.73 7.84
CA PRO A 53 -5.58 -24.35 6.83
C PRO A 53 -6.67 -23.43 7.38
N ASP A 54 -7.05 -23.60 8.66
CA ASP A 54 -8.09 -22.78 9.29
C ASP A 54 -7.63 -21.32 9.43
N VAL A 55 -6.39 -21.13 9.91
CA VAL A 55 -5.77 -19.80 10.05
C VAL A 55 -5.51 -19.16 8.67
N ALA A 56 -5.12 -19.96 7.68
CA ALA A 56 -4.94 -19.46 6.32
C ALA A 56 -6.24 -18.91 5.72
N MET A 57 -7.36 -19.61 5.92
CA MET A 57 -8.67 -19.15 5.46
C MET A 57 -9.11 -17.87 6.16
N THR A 58 -8.93 -17.77 7.48
CA THR A 58 -9.30 -16.56 8.23
C THR A 58 -8.43 -15.37 7.88
N GLU A 59 -7.12 -15.55 7.71
CA GLU A 59 -6.22 -14.48 7.31
C GLU A 59 -6.51 -13.98 5.89
N ALA A 60 -6.79 -14.88 4.94
CA ALA A 60 -7.17 -14.48 3.59
C ALA A 60 -8.49 -13.68 3.58
N ALA A 61 -9.49 -14.11 4.36
CA ALA A 61 -10.77 -13.42 4.43
C ALA A 61 -10.67 -12.07 5.16
N VAL A 62 -10.00 -12.03 6.31
CA VAL A 62 -9.96 -10.85 7.17
C VAL A 62 -8.85 -9.89 6.78
N GLY A 63 -7.62 -10.36 6.60
CA GLY A 63 -6.48 -9.49 6.32
C GLY A 63 -6.47 -9.01 4.86
N ALA A 64 -6.46 -9.93 3.89
CA ALA A 64 -6.41 -9.57 2.48
C ALA A 64 -7.77 -9.03 1.96
N GLY A 65 -8.89 -9.56 2.45
CA GLY A 65 -10.25 -9.17 2.05
C GLY A 65 -10.84 -8.01 2.85
N LEU A 66 -11.26 -8.28 4.10
CA LEU A 66 -12.06 -7.34 4.89
C LEU A 66 -11.28 -6.07 5.29
N SER A 67 -10.07 -6.23 5.81
CA SER A 67 -9.25 -5.12 6.31
C SER A 67 -8.87 -4.17 5.17
N SER A 68 -8.46 -4.71 4.03
CA SER A 68 -8.14 -3.90 2.84
C SER A 68 -9.36 -3.15 2.31
N LEU A 69 -10.54 -3.79 2.29
CA LEU A 69 -11.79 -3.18 1.88
C LEU A 69 -12.20 -2.05 2.83
N ILE A 70 -12.19 -2.30 4.14
CA ILE A 70 -12.55 -1.30 5.15
C ILE A 70 -11.60 -0.11 5.06
N LEU A 71 -10.30 -0.34 4.94
CA LEU A 71 -9.31 0.72 4.84
C LEU A 71 -9.49 1.53 3.54
N ALA A 72 -9.71 0.87 2.41
CA ALA A 72 -10.01 1.56 1.14
C ALA A 72 -11.29 2.41 1.22
N LEU A 73 -12.35 1.88 1.86
CA LEU A 73 -13.60 2.63 2.09
C LEU A 73 -13.40 3.81 3.03
N ALA A 74 -12.60 3.64 4.09
CA ALA A 74 -12.26 4.71 5.02
C ALA A 74 -11.49 5.84 4.31
N LEU A 75 -10.48 5.50 3.51
CA LEU A 75 -9.75 6.47 2.68
C LEU A 75 -10.67 7.23 1.73
N ARG A 76 -11.61 6.51 1.08
CA ARG A 76 -12.62 7.13 0.22
C ARG A 76 -13.53 8.08 1.01
N ARG A 77 -13.93 7.69 2.23
CA ARG A 77 -14.80 8.51 3.07
C ARG A 77 -14.10 9.76 3.62
N LEU A 78 -12.80 9.67 3.87
CA LEU A 78 -11.95 10.77 4.35
C LEU A 78 -11.50 11.71 3.23
N GLY A 79 -11.74 11.37 1.96
CA GLY A 79 -11.31 12.19 0.83
C GLY A 79 -9.79 12.19 0.59
N LEU A 80 -9.05 11.29 1.25
CA LEU A 80 -7.59 11.16 1.16
C LEU A 80 -7.16 10.39 -0.10
N TRP A 81 -7.81 10.64 -1.23
CA TRP A 81 -7.51 9.96 -2.50
C TRP A 81 -6.44 10.67 -3.33
N GLN A 82 -6.26 11.98 -3.09
CA GLN A 82 -5.25 12.80 -3.73
C GLN A 82 -4.81 13.87 -2.74
N ILE A 83 -3.56 13.81 -2.29
CA ILE A 83 -2.86 14.97 -1.76
C ILE A 83 -1.62 15.16 -2.64
N ASP A 84 -1.78 15.92 -3.71
CA ASP A 84 -0.70 16.70 -4.29
C ASP A 84 -1.31 18.01 -4.81
N SER A 85 -1.46 18.97 -3.90
CA SER A 85 -1.85 20.33 -4.24
C SER A 85 -0.61 21.05 -4.77
N GLY A 86 -0.41 21.01 -6.09
CA GLY A 86 0.55 21.84 -6.82
C GLY A 86 0.19 23.33 -6.78
N SER A 87 0.10 23.93 -5.59
CA SER A 87 -0.44 25.28 -5.32
C SER A 87 0.63 26.33 -4.97
N GLU A 88 1.87 26.20 -5.47
CA GLU A 88 2.94 27.18 -5.16
C GLU A 88 3.45 27.99 -6.36
N ASN A 89 3.10 27.61 -7.60
CA ASN A 89 3.69 28.25 -8.79
C ASN A 89 2.85 29.40 -9.39
N SER A 90 1.55 29.50 -9.08
CA SER A 90 0.67 30.56 -9.62
C SER A 90 0.92 31.93 -8.97
N ASN A 91 1.32 31.94 -7.70
CA ASN A 91 1.62 33.18 -6.96
C ASN A 91 3.00 33.77 -7.33
N LEU A 92 3.94 32.96 -7.81
CA LEU A 92 5.25 33.42 -8.26
C LEU A 92 5.20 34.02 -9.67
N LEU A 93 4.36 33.48 -10.57
CA LEU A 93 4.13 34.06 -11.90
C LEU A 93 3.37 35.40 -11.82
N SER A 94 2.42 35.55 -10.90
CA SER A 94 1.70 36.81 -10.72
C SER A 94 2.55 37.90 -10.06
N ALA A 95 3.47 37.52 -9.16
CA ALA A 95 4.45 38.45 -8.58
C ALA A 95 5.51 38.91 -9.61
N SER A 96 5.94 38.01 -10.50
CA SER A 96 6.92 38.34 -11.56
C SER A 96 6.35 39.22 -12.68
N SER A 97 5.04 39.18 -12.92
CA SER A 97 4.40 40.04 -13.94
C SER A 97 4.17 41.47 -13.44
N LYS A 98 4.04 41.68 -12.12
CA LYS A 98 3.65 42.98 -11.55
C LYS A 98 4.79 43.98 -11.42
N GLY A 99 6.04 43.55 -11.60
CA GLY A 99 7.25 44.40 -11.50
C GLY A 99 7.90 44.75 -12.85
N LYS A 100 7.23 44.44 -13.96
CA LYS A 100 7.73 44.70 -15.33
C LYS A 100 6.96 45.80 -16.06
N ASP A 101 5.86 46.27 -15.49
CA ASP A 101 4.99 47.29 -16.11
C ASP A 101 5.25 48.70 -15.53
N ASP A 102 6.16 48.78 -14.56
CA ASP A 102 6.50 49.92 -13.71
C ASP A 102 7.97 50.38 -13.86
N ALA A 103 8.70 49.82 -14.84
CA ALA A 103 10.05 50.23 -15.24
C ALA A 103 10.09 50.60 -16.74
#